data_AF-A0A8K0LDM5-F1
#
_entry.id   AF-A0A8K0LDM5-F1
#
_cell.length_a   1.000
_cell.length_b   1.000
_cell.length_c   1.000
_cell.angle_alpha   90.00
_cell.angle_beta   90.00
_cell.angle_gamma   90.00
#
_symmetry.space_group_name_H-M   'P 1'
#
loop_
_entity.id
_entity.type
_entity.pdbx_description
1 polymer ?
#
loop_
_entity_poly.entity_id
_entity_poly.type
_entity_poly.pdbx_seq_one_letter_code
_entity_poly.pdbx_strand_id
1 'polypeptide(L)'
;MSQSEETKRIIQKIQANGKKIQPNATVRAWKVPATSEVPMATPAPEHMWVETGHGKAGLGHMQSEIKIRQFATDGIPENQQREKLPVLAQAHTTVGRYLGVQGRNRPVMATHIDGRVQKHGITVADNGYIVSMNTVTSGKLTLKPGAPPPVSDKTIETLYRYPANCPERRATGGVDQQKDDGIRPPKRGDTA
;
A
#
# COMPACT_ATOMS: atom_id res chain seq x y z
N MET A 1 0.03 -22.07 11.48
CA MET A 1 0.68 -20.90 12.10
C MET A 1 -0.26 -20.38 13.18
N SER A 2 0.22 -20.20 14.41
CA SER A 2 -0.58 -19.59 15.49
C SER A 2 -0.71 -18.09 15.24
N GLN A 3 -1.89 -17.50 15.49
CA GLN A 3 -2.09 -16.05 15.38
C GLN A 3 -1.31 -15.31 16.47
N SER A 4 -0.76 -14.14 16.14
CA SER A 4 -0.15 -13.26 17.15
C SER A 4 -1.19 -12.78 18.16
N GLU A 5 -0.76 -12.50 19.39
CA GLU A 5 -1.64 -11.96 20.43
C GLU A 5 -2.26 -10.61 20.03
N GLU A 6 -1.52 -9.79 19.28
CA GLU A 6 -2.06 -8.55 18.69
C GLU A 6 -3.22 -8.84 17.74
N THR A 7 -3.05 -9.82 16.83
CA THR A 7 -4.10 -10.23 15.88
C THR A 7 -5.34 -10.68 16.63
N LYS A 8 -5.20 -11.51 17.67
CA LYS A 8 -6.31 -11.99 18.50
C LYS A 8 -7.06 -10.84 19.18
N ARG A 9 -6.34 -9.89 19.77
CA ARG A 9 -6.94 -8.70 20.41
C ARG A 9 -7.73 -7.86 19.42
N ILE A 10 -7.21 -7.69 18.19
CA ILE A 10 -7.90 -6.93 17.15
C ILE A 10 -9.15 -7.67 16.67
N ILE A 11 -9.06 -8.99 16.46
CA ILE A 11 -10.22 -9.83 16.11
C ILE A 11 -11.33 -9.66 17.16
N GLN A 12 -10.99 -9.75 18.45
CA GLN A 12 -11.97 -9.56 19.54
C GLN A 12 -12.64 -8.19 19.48
N LYS A 13 -11.90 -7.11 19.21
CA LYS A 13 -12.47 -5.77 19.04
C LYS A 13 -13.39 -5.67 17.83
N ILE A 14 -13.01 -6.28 16.71
CA ILE A 14 -13.84 -6.30 15.49
C ILE A 14 -15.17 -7.03 15.78
N GLN A 15 -15.12 -8.17 16.47
CA GLN A 15 -16.30 -8.94 16.86
C GLN A 15 -17.20 -8.18 17.85
N ALA A 16 -16.60 -7.51 18.85
CA ALA A 16 -17.33 -6.68 19.81
C ALA A 16 -18.10 -5.53 19.13
N ASN A 17 -17.57 -5.02 18.01
CA ASN A 17 -18.23 -4.02 17.18
C ASN A 17 -19.29 -4.59 16.21
N GLY A 18 -19.66 -5.87 16.34
CA GLY A 18 -20.69 -6.52 15.54
C GLY A 18 -20.30 -6.79 14.08
N LYS A 19 -19.03 -6.61 13.72
CA LYS A 19 -18.57 -6.81 12.34
C LYS A 19 -18.35 -8.29 12.05
N LYS A 20 -18.79 -8.73 10.87
CA LYS A 20 -18.55 -10.09 10.37
C LYS A 20 -17.05 -10.29 10.08
N ILE A 21 -16.42 -11.15 10.85
CA ILE A 21 -15.05 -11.64 10.70
C ILE A 21 -15.02 -13.13 11.04
N GLN A 22 -14.15 -13.89 10.39
CA GLN A 22 -13.89 -15.29 10.71
C GLN A 22 -12.57 -15.42 11.48
N PRO A 23 -12.59 -15.56 12.83
CA PRO A 23 -11.37 -15.60 13.63
C PRO A 23 -10.37 -16.64 13.13
N ASN A 24 -10.81 -17.87 12.91
CA ASN A 24 -9.94 -18.97 12.50
C ASN A 24 -9.42 -18.85 11.06
N ALA A 25 -10.08 -18.06 10.21
CA ALA A 25 -9.65 -17.79 8.85
C ALA A 25 -8.81 -16.52 8.75
N THR A 26 -8.74 -15.69 9.80
CA THR A 26 -7.99 -14.44 9.77
C THR A 26 -6.49 -14.72 9.78
N VAL A 27 -5.79 -14.29 8.72
CA VAL A 27 -4.34 -14.46 8.60
C VAL A 27 -3.58 -13.27 9.16
N ARG A 28 -4.17 -12.07 9.10
CA ARG A 28 -3.60 -10.84 9.66
C ARG A 28 -4.69 -9.83 9.96
N ALA A 29 -4.60 -9.12 11.08
CA ALA A 29 -5.46 -7.99 11.40
C ALA A 29 -4.62 -6.87 12.02
N TRP A 30 -4.99 -5.61 11.74
CA TRP A 30 -4.27 -4.43 12.21
C TRP A 30 -5.21 -3.26 12.48
N LYS A 31 -4.74 -2.33 13.32
CA LYS A 31 -5.37 -1.02 13.48
C LYS A 31 -4.97 -0.12 12.31
N VAL A 32 -5.93 0.62 11.77
CA VAL A 32 -5.71 1.62 10.73
C VAL A 32 -5.42 2.96 11.40
N PRO A 33 -4.24 3.57 11.19
CA PRO A 33 -3.95 4.91 11.70
C PRO A 33 -4.90 5.94 11.10
N ALA A 34 -5.31 6.94 11.89
CA ALA A 34 -6.09 8.07 11.40
C ALA A 34 -5.37 8.89 10.31
N THR A 35 -4.04 8.70 10.19
CA THR A 35 -3.19 9.33 9.16
C THR A 35 -3.11 8.52 7.87
N SER A 36 -3.82 7.39 7.76
CA SER A 36 -3.85 6.58 6.54
C SER A 36 -4.48 7.37 5.40
N GLU A 37 -3.88 7.28 4.21
CA GLU A 37 -4.36 7.96 3.00
C GLU A 37 -5.32 7.10 2.17
N VAL A 38 -5.63 5.88 2.59
CA VAL A 38 -6.54 5.02 1.83
C VAL A 38 -7.91 5.72 1.76
N PRO A 39 -8.42 6.02 0.55
CA PRO A 39 -9.76 6.56 0.43
C PRO A 39 -10.76 5.43 0.73
N MET A 40 -11.35 5.50 1.92
CA MET A 40 -12.25 4.49 2.49
C MET A 40 -13.70 5.02 2.52
N ALA A 41 -14.63 4.12 2.86
CA ALA A 41 -15.98 4.50 3.27
C ALA A 41 -15.93 5.47 4.46
N THR A 42 -16.97 6.29 4.62
CA THR A 42 -17.13 7.19 5.76
C THR A 42 -18.26 6.66 6.66
N PRO A 43 -18.00 6.37 7.95
CA PRO A 43 -16.72 6.49 8.64
C PRO A 43 -15.71 5.41 8.21
N ALA A 44 -14.43 5.76 8.21
CA ALA A 44 -13.36 4.81 7.87
C ALA A 44 -13.29 3.67 8.89
N PRO A 45 -13.04 2.42 8.47
CA PRO A 45 -12.87 1.32 9.39
C PRO A 45 -11.63 1.52 10.27
N GLU A 46 -11.81 1.50 11.60
CA GLU A 46 -10.69 1.60 12.56
C GLU A 46 -9.73 0.41 12.48
N HIS A 47 -10.22 -0.74 12.02
CA HIS A 47 -9.47 -1.99 11.93
C HIS A 47 -9.66 -2.61 10.55
N MET A 48 -8.60 -3.20 10.02
CA MET A 48 -8.61 -3.97 8.76
C MET A 48 -8.02 -5.36 8.98
N TRP A 49 -8.40 -6.29 8.12
CA TRP A 49 -7.89 -7.65 8.17
C TRP A 49 -7.92 -8.36 6.82
N VAL A 50 -7.09 -9.39 6.72
CA VAL A 50 -7.07 -10.35 5.62
C VAL A 50 -7.49 -11.71 6.19
N GLU A 51 -8.39 -12.38 5.50
CA GLU A 51 -8.74 -13.79 5.74
C GLU A 51 -8.10 -14.69 4.69
N THR A 52 -7.98 -15.99 4.97
CA THR A 52 -7.61 -17.00 3.98
C THR A 52 -8.50 -16.90 2.75
N GLY A 53 -9.80 -16.68 2.95
CA GLY A 53 -10.76 -16.40 1.89
C GLY A 53 -10.88 -17.53 0.87
N HIS A 54 -11.18 -17.18 -0.37
CA HIS A 54 -11.39 -18.10 -1.49
C HIS A 54 -11.01 -17.41 -2.81
N GLY A 55 -11.13 -18.08 -3.97
CA GLY A 55 -10.70 -17.53 -5.26
C GLY A 55 -11.32 -16.19 -5.69
N LYS A 56 -12.32 -15.66 -4.97
CA LYS A 56 -12.96 -14.36 -5.24
C LYS A 56 -12.77 -13.31 -4.14
N ALA A 57 -12.25 -13.67 -2.97
CA ALA A 57 -11.99 -12.71 -1.89
C ALA A 57 -10.87 -13.16 -0.94
N GLY A 58 -10.17 -12.21 -0.32
CA GLY A 58 -9.13 -12.46 0.67
C GLY A 58 -7.83 -12.97 0.05
N LEU A 59 -7.02 -13.67 0.85
CA LEU A 59 -5.73 -14.18 0.41
C LEU A 59 -5.87 -15.16 -0.76
N GLY A 60 -6.91 -16.01 -0.74
CA GLY A 60 -7.19 -16.98 -1.81
C GLY A 60 -7.41 -16.33 -3.18
N HIS A 61 -7.93 -15.10 -3.23
CA HIS A 61 -8.05 -14.37 -4.49
C HIS A 61 -6.70 -13.83 -4.96
N MET A 62 -5.90 -13.29 -4.03
CA MET A 62 -4.55 -12.81 -4.30
C MET A 62 -3.60 -13.95 -4.70
N GLN A 63 -3.92 -15.19 -4.32
CA GLN A 63 -3.19 -16.42 -4.66
C GLN A 63 -3.84 -17.24 -5.79
N SER A 64 -4.74 -16.66 -6.58
CA SER A 64 -5.18 -17.33 -7.81
C SER A 64 -4.01 -17.47 -8.80
N GLU A 65 -4.02 -18.49 -9.65
CA GLU A 65 -2.89 -18.82 -10.54
C GLU A 65 -2.39 -17.60 -11.35
N ILE A 66 -3.32 -16.83 -11.91
CA ILE A 66 -3.01 -15.61 -12.67
C ILE A 66 -2.35 -14.55 -11.77
N LYS A 67 -2.82 -14.40 -10.53
CA LYS A 67 -2.33 -13.40 -9.58
C LYS A 67 -0.95 -13.76 -9.04
N ILE A 68 -0.72 -15.05 -8.78
CA ILE A 68 0.59 -15.55 -8.32
C ILE A 68 1.68 -15.11 -9.28
N ARG A 69 1.48 -15.37 -10.59
CA ARG A 69 2.45 -14.98 -11.63
C ARG A 69 2.62 -13.45 -11.71
N GLN A 70 1.54 -12.69 -11.56
CA GLN A 70 1.59 -11.23 -11.57
C GLN A 70 2.45 -10.66 -10.42
N PHE A 71 2.25 -11.15 -9.20
CA PHE A 71 3.04 -10.74 -8.04
C PHE A 71 4.50 -11.21 -8.15
N ALA A 72 4.75 -12.36 -8.75
CA ALA A 72 6.11 -12.84 -9.02
C ALA A 72 6.85 -11.89 -9.97
N THR A 73 6.21 -11.43 -11.04
CA THR A 73 6.75 -10.41 -11.95
C THR A 73 7.02 -9.08 -11.23
N ASP A 74 6.22 -8.72 -10.23
CA ASP A 74 6.40 -7.51 -9.40
C ASP A 74 7.48 -7.69 -8.30
N GLY A 75 8.16 -8.84 -8.29
CA GLY A 75 9.28 -9.12 -7.41
C GLY A 75 8.91 -9.78 -6.08
N ILE A 76 7.70 -10.35 -5.96
CA ILE A 76 7.27 -11.11 -4.77
C ILE A 76 7.32 -12.62 -5.11
N PRO A 77 8.35 -13.36 -4.67
CA PRO A 77 8.52 -14.77 -5.02
C PRO A 77 7.31 -15.62 -4.65
N GLU A 78 6.88 -16.52 -5.55
CA GLU A 78 5.66 -17.33 -5.38
C GLU A 78 5.62 -18.08 -4.05
N ASN A 79 6.75 -18.67 -3.64
CA ASN A 79 6.91 -19.39 -2.38
C ASN A 79 6.79 -18.51 -1.12
N GLN A 80 6.90 -17.19 -1.25
CA GLN A 80 6.80 -16.23 -0.14
C GLN A 80 5.47 -15.46 -0.12
N GLN A 81 4.68 -15.53 -1.20
CA GLN A 81 3.47 -14.70 -1.36
C GLN A 81 2.44 -14.93 -0.25
N ARG A 82 2.29 -16.16 0.25
CA ARG A 82 1.34 -16.48 1.33
C ARG A 82 1.59 -15.63 2.58
N GLU A 83 2.85 -15.36 2.88
CA GLU A 83 3.27 -14.60 4.06
C GLU A 83 3.41 -13.11 3.75
N LYS A 84 3.96 -12.77 2.57
CA LYS A 84 4.22 -11.37 2.18
C LYS A 84 2.99 -10.58 1.79
N LEU A 85 1.99 -11.19 1.14
CA LEU A 85 0.83 -10.44 0.64
C LEU A 85 -0.03 -9.83 1.75
N PRO A 86 -0.34 -10.52 2.87
CA PRO A 86 -0.99 -9.88 4.02
C PRO A 86 -0.14 -8.76 4.62
N VAL A 87 1.20 -8.89 4.55
CA VAL A 87 2.11 -7.86 5.08
C VAL A 87 2.07 -6.60 4.24
N LEU A 88 2.12 -6.77 2.93
CA LEU A 88 2.07 -5.71 1.94
C LEU A 88 0.71 -4.99 1.97
N ALA A 89 -0.39 -5.72 2.09
CA ALA A 89 -1.73 -5.14 2.24
C ALA A 89 -1.83 -4.22 3.48
N GLN A 90 -1.28 -4.65 4.63
CA GLN A 90 -1.20 -3.79 5.80
C GLN A 90 -0.35 -2.55 5.52
N ALA A 91 0.87 -2.72 5.01
CA ALA A 91 1.76 -1.59 4.79
C ALA A 91 1.15 -0.52 3.87
N HIS A 92 0.53 -0.94 2.76
CA HIS A 92 -0.19 -0.05 1.86
C HIS A 92 -1.34 0.70 2.54
N THR A 93 -2.04 0.04 3.47
CA THR A 93 -3.21 0.62 4.13
C THR A 93 -2.86 1.40 5.40
N THR A 94 -1.64 1.30 5.91
CA THR A 94 -1.20 2.04 7.11
C THR A 94 -0.31 3.23 6.77
N VAL A 95 0.63 3.05 5.84
CA VAL A 95 1.67 4.07 5.52
C VAL A 95 1.77 4.36 4.03
N GLY A 96 1.00 3.65 3.20
CA GLY A 96 1.01 3.85 1.76
C GLY A 96 0.49 5.22 1.35
N ARG A 97 1.07 5.74 0.26
CA ARG A 97 0.62 6.97 -0.39
C ARG A 97 -0.45 6.65 -1.41
N TYR A 98 -1.54 7.40 -1.43
CA TYR A 98 -2.57 7.23 -2.44
C TYR A 98 -2.13 7.85 -3.78
N LEU A 99 -2.16 7.08 -4.86
CA LEU A 99 -1.74 7.52 -6.19
C LEU A 99 -2.90 7.78 -7.16
N GLY A 100 -4.07 7.21 -6.94
CA GLY A 100 -5.17 7.28 -7.89
C GLY A 100 -6.01 6.00 -7.90
N VAL A 101 -6.67 5.72 -9.02
CA VAL A 101 -7.63 4.62 -9.12
C VAL A 101 -7.24 3.66 -10.26
N GLN A 102 -7.39 2.36 -10.02
CA GLN A 102 -7.32 1.32 -11.03
C GLN A 102 -8.74 0.87 -11.40
N GLY A 103 -9.05 0.84 -12.70
CA GLY A 103 -10.39 0.49 -13.17
C GLY A 103 -11.43 1.53 -12.71
N ARG A 104 -12.60 1.07 -12.25
CA ARG A 104 -13.72 1.96 -11.91
C ARG A 104 -13.53 2.71 -10.58
N ASN A 105 -13.02 2.05 -9.55
CA ASN A 105 -13.04 2.58 -8.18
C ASN A 105 -11.98 1.98 -7.23
N ARG A 106 -11.01 1.18 -7.69
CA ARG A 106 -10.01 0.57 -6.80
C ARG A 106 -8.87 1.54 -6.47
N PRO A 107 -8.70 1.99 -5.22
CA PRO A 107 -7.58 2.86 -4.86
C PRO A 107 -6.23 2.19 -5.10
N VAL A 108 -5.29 2.92 -5.67
CA VAL A 108 -3.90 2.49 -5.85
C VAL A 108 -3.05 3.13 -4.77
N MET A 109 -2.38 2.29 -3.99
CA MET A 109 -1.49 2.68 -2.92
C MET A 109 -0.04 2.36 -3.30
N ALA A 110 0.88 3.26 -2.96
CA ALA A 110 2.31 3.06 -3.14
C ALA A 110 3.04 2.98 -1.79
N THR A 111 3.95 2.02 -1.69
CA THR A 111 4.83 1.85 -0.53
C THR A 111 6.23 1.51 -0.97
N HIS A 112 7.22 1.76 -0.13
CA HIS A 112 8.57 1.24 -0.32
C HIS A 112 8.82 0.09 0.65
N ILE A 113 8.95 -1.13 0.13
CA ILE A 113 9.18 -2.36 0.91
C ILE A 113 10.24 -3.18 0.18
N ASP A 114 11.12 -3.84 0.94
CA ASP A 114 12.21 -4.67 0.40
C ASP A 114 13.09 -3.93 -0.62
N GLY A 115 13.34 -2.63 -0.39
CA GLY A 115 14.18 -1.80 -1.25
C GLY A 115 13.54 -1.42 -2.60
N ARG A 116 12.23 -1.61 -2.75
CA ARG A 116 11.51 -1.35 -4.00
C ARG A 116 10.23 -0.57 -3.75
N VAL A 117 9.88 0.29 -4.69
CA VAL A 117 8.55 0.90 -4.75
C VAL A 117 7.58 -0.14 -5.28
N GLN A 118 6.57 -0.44 -4.47
CA GLN A 118 5.50 -1.37 -4.77
C GLN A 118 4.21 -0.56 -4.95
N LYS A 119 3.42 -0.88 -5.97
CA LYS A 119 2.17 -0.16 -6.29
C LYS A 119 1.04 -1.15 -6.50
N HIS A 120 0.05 -1.08 -5.62
CA HIS A 120 -1.05 -2.03 -5.62
C HIS A 120 -2.40 -1.35 -5.56
N GLY A 121 -3.30 -1.79 -6.44
CA GLY A 121 -4.71 -1.53 -6.30
C GLY A 121 -5.28 -2.37 -5.16
N ILE A 122 -5.94 -1.76 -4.18
CA ILE A 122 -6.51 -2.45 -3.01
C ILE A 122 -8.02 -2.28 -2.99
N THR A 123 -8.75 -3.37 -2.75
CA THR A 123 -10.19 -3.33 -2.52
C THR A 123 -10.46 -3.72 -1.07
N VAL A 124 -11.06 -2.78 -0.34
CA VAL A 124 -11.48 -2.95 1.06
C VAL A 124 -13.00 -2.89 1.09
N ALA A 125 -13.64 -3.82 1.79
CA ALA A 125 -15.07 -3.75 2.08
C ALA A 125 -15.34 -2.76 3.23
N ASP A 126 -16.57 -2.27 3.36
CA ASP A 126 -16.94 -1.24 4.33
C ASP A 126 -16.66 -1.64 5.80
N ASN A 127 -16.65 -2.95 6.07
CA ASN A 127 -16.32 -3.47 7.40
C ASN A 127 -14.82 -3.41 7.73
N GLY A 128 -13.93 -3.26 6.74
CA GLY A 128 -12.47 -3.32 6.88
C GLY A 128 -11.82 -4.59 6.31
N TYR A 129 -12.61 -5.51 5.76
CA TYR A 129 -12.09 -6.72 5.14
C TYR A 129 -11.37 -6.42 3.82
N ILE A 130 -10.12 -6.85 3.68
CA ILE A 130 -9.39 -6.76 2.41
C ILE A 130 -9.89 -7.86 1.46
N VAL A 131 -10.66 -7.44 0.46
CA VAL A 131 -11.25 -8.33 -0.55
C VAL A 131 -10.20 -8.72 -1.59
N SER A 132 -9.40 -7.76 -2.07
CA SER A 132 -8.38 -8.03 -3.09
C SER A 132 -7.23 -7.04 -3.04
N MET A 133 -6.09 -7.47 -3.54
CA MET A 133 -4.93 -6.64 -3.86
C MET A 133 -4.44 -7.03 -5.24
N ASN A 134 -4.11 -6.06 -6.08
CA ASN A 134 -3.78 -6.27 -7.48
C ASN A 134 -2.55 -5.45 -7.88
N THR A 135 -1.63 -6.05 -8.62
CA THR A 135 -0.51 -5.32 -9.22
C THR A 135 -1.03 -4.29 -10.22
N VAL A 136 -0.27 -3.20 -10.38
CA VAL A 136 -0.59 -2.11 -11.32
C VAL A 136 0.40 -2.14 -12.46
N THR A 137 -0.01 -2.66 -13.62
CA THR A 137 0.76 -2.51 -14.86
C THR A 137 0.69 -1.06 -15.36
N SER A 138 1.83 -0.53 -15.79
CA SER A 138 1.96 0.78 -16.45
C SER A 138 0.88 0.93 -17.54
N GLY A 139 0.05 1.96 -17.46
CA GLY A 139 -1.08 2.21 -18.37
C GLY A 139 -2.49 1.94 -17.80
N LYS A 140 -2.62 1.32 -16.62
CA LYS A 140 -3.93 1.07 -15.95
C LYS A 140 -4.19 1.95 -14.72
N LEU A 141 -3.34 2.96 -14.48
CA LEU A 141 -3.54 3.94 -13.43
C LEU A 141 -4.29 5.14 -14.01
N THR A 142 -5.49 5.38 -13.52
CA THR A 142 -6.21 6.63 -13.79
C THR A 142 -6.01 7.55 -12.59
N LEU A 143 -5.37 8.68 -12.83
CA LEU A 143 -5.28 9.76 -11.86
C LEU A 143 -6.63 10.46 -11.80
N LYS A 144 -7.15 10.71 -10.60
CA LYS A 144 -8.33 11.57 -10.47
C LYS A 144 -7.94 13.02 -10.79
N PRO A 145 -8.83 13.82 -11.40
CA PRO A 145 -8.65 15.26 -11.44
C PRO A 145 -8.45 15.81 -10.02
N GLY A 146 -7.36 16.56 -9.79
CA GLY A 146 -6.99 17.07 -8.47
C GLY A 146 -6.26 16.06 -7.56
N ALA A 147 -5.99 14.84 -8.02
CA ALA A 147 -5.00 13.99 -7.35
C ALA A 147 -3.62 14.66 -7.44
N PRO A 148 -2.79 14.59 -6.38
CA PRO A 148 -1.39 14.99 -6.50
C PRO A 148 -0.76 14.23 -7.68
N PRO A 149 0.18 14.86 -8.42
CA PRO A 149 0.84 14.21 -9.53
C PRO A 149 1.39 12.84 -9.09
N PRO A 150 1.35 11.81 -9.94
CA PRO A 150 1.82 10.49 -9.60
C PRO A 150 3.25 10.63 -9.08
N VAL A 151 3.42 10.26 -7.82
CA VAL A 151 4.71 10.35 -7.17
C VAL A 151 5.64 9.39 -7.89
N SER A 152 6.72 9.90 -8.48
CA SER A 152 7.69 9.06 -9.19
C SER A 152 8.28 8.01 -8.23
N ASP A 153 8.81 6.91 -8.76
CA ASP A 153 9.44 5.89 -7.91
C ASP A 153 10.60 6.48 -7.12
N LYS A 154 11.35 7.41 -7.73
CA LYS A 154 12.42 8.16 -7.07
C LYS A 154 11.91 9.03 -5.92
N THR A 155 10.74 9.66 -6.09
CA THR A 155 10.13 10.47 -5.03
C THR A 155 9.59 9.58 -3.91
N ILE A 156 8.99 8.42 -4.21
CA ILE A 156 8.60 7.45 -3.17
C ILE A 156 9.85 6.90 -2.46
N GLU A 157 10.90 6.52 -3.17
CA GLU A 157 12.14 6.04 -2.56
C GLU A 157 12.74 7.10 -1.62
N THR A 158 12.84 8.34 -2.09
CA THR A 158 13.33 9.47 -1.30
C THR A 158 12.49 9.68 -0.05
N LEU A 159 11.16 9.66 -0.18
CA LEU A 159 10.23 9.77 0.95
C LEU A 159 10.41 8.69 2.02
N TYR A 160 10.86 7.50 1.62
CA TYR A 160 11.06 6.36 2.53
C TYR A 160 12.50 6.22 3.01
N ARG A 161 13.42 7.11 2.60
CA ARG A 161 14.73 7.30 3.27
C ARG A 161 14.59 8.04 4.60
N TYR A 162 13.51 8.79 4.79
CA TYR A 162 13.23 9.50 6.03
C TYR A 162 12.48 8.63 7.04
N PRO A 163 12.73 8.79 8.36
CA PRO A 163 11.99 8.10 9.41
C PRO A 163 10.47 8.31 9.29
N ALA A 164 9.67 7.31 9.66
CA ALA A 164 8.21 7.35 9.48
C ALA A 164 7.51 8.49 10.25
N ASN A 165 8.17 9.04 11.28
CA ASN A 165 7.73 10.17 12.10
C ASN A 165 8.24 11.54 11.60
N CYS A 166 8.96 11.60 10.47
CA CYS A 166 9.50 12.86 9.95
C CYS A 166 8.39 13.70 9.28
N PRO A 167 8.13 14.95 9.72
CA PRO A 167 7.11 15.82 9.13
C PRO A 167 7.32 16.08 7.63
N GLU A 168 8.58 16.15 7.20
CA GLU A 168 9.00 16.40 5.82
C GLU A 168 8.56 15.29 4.86
N ARG A 169 8.33 14.07 5.38
CA ARG A 169 7.80 12.93 4.62
C ARG A 169 6.41 13.20 4.04
N ARG A 170 5.64 14.15 4.59
CA ARG A 170 4.32 14.53 4.06
C ARG A 170 4.40 15.68 3.04
N ALA A 171 5.44 16.50 3.10
CA ALA A 171 5.54 17.78 2.39
C ALA A 171 6.02 17.68 0.93
N THR A 172 6.65 16.59 0.50
CA THR A 172 7.25 16.50 -0.85
C THR A 172 6.24 16.24 -2.00
N GLY A 173 4.99 16.65 -1.86
CA GLY A 173 4.00 16.62 -2.94
C GLY A 173 4.24 17.66 -4.05
N GLY A 174 5.32 18.44 -3.96
CA GLY A 174 5.62 19.50 -4.92
C GLY A 174 7.12 19.75 -5.07
N VAL A 175 7.84 18.85 -5.74
CA VAL A 175 9.15 19.17 -6.34
C VAL A 175 9.42 18.19 -7.49
N ASP A 176 8.71 18.37 -8.60
CA ASP A 176 9.15 17.95 -9.93
C ASP A 176 8.85 19.08 -10.95
N GLN A 177 9.11 20.31 -10.52
CA GLN A 177 9.37 21.43 -11.42
C GLN A 177 10.79 21.94 -11.13
N GLN A 178 11.80 21.13 -11.43
CA GLN A 178 13.08 21.71 -11.81
C GLN A 178 13.12 21.72 -13.33
N LYS A 179 12.74 22.88 -13.85
CA LYS A 179 13.05 23.32 -15.19
C LYS A 179 14.54 23.13 -15.43
N ASP A 180 14.79 22.68 -16.63
CA ASP A 180 16.05 22.65 -17.34
C ASP A 180 16.56 24.09 -17.51
N ASP A 181 17.09 24.69 -16.44
CA ASP A 181 17.79 25.97 -16.50
C ASP A 181 19.24 25.75 -16.10
N GLY A 182 20.09 25.71 -17.11
CA GLY A 182 21.50 25.39 -17.02
C GLY A 182 22.25 26.20 -15.97
N ILE A 183 22.76 25.50 -14.97
CA ILE A 183 23.82 26.01 -14.09
C ILE A 183 25.08 25.23 -14.42
N ARG A 184 25.99 25.88 -15.19
CA ARG A 184 27.36 25.40 -15.36
C ARG A 184 28.03 25.33 -13.98
N PRO A 185 28.83 24.28 -13.69
CA PRO A 185 29.62 24.25 -12.47
C PRO A 185 30.70 25.34 -12.50
N PRO A 186 31.05 25.93 -11.34
CA PRO A 186 32.10 26.94 -11.26
C PRO A 186 33.46 26.32 -11.60
N LYS A 187 34.24 27.04 -12.41
CA LYS A 187 35.65 26.71 -12.67
C LYS A 187 36.41 26.74 -11.33
N ARG A 188 37.08 25.64 -10.99
CA ARG A 188 38.07 25.63 -9.92
C ARG A 188 39.16 26.63 -10.29
N GLY A 189 39.39 27.60 -9.41
CA GLY A 189 40.59 28.43 -9.46
C GLY A 189 41.76 27.57 -9.02
N ASP A 190 42.74 27.41 -9.91
CA ASP A 190 44.05 26.93 -9.52
C ASP A 190 44.80 28.07 -8.84
N THR A 191 45.21 27.80 -7.61
CA THR A 191 46.15 28.57 -6.82
C THR A 191 47.56 28.15 -7.25
N ALA A 192 48.34 29.10 -7.72
CA ALA A 192 49.79 29.21 -7.51
C ALA A 192 50.24 30.61 -7.91
#